data_AF-A0A3D3GTM4-F1
#
_entry.id   AF-A0A3D3GTM4-F1
#
_cell.length_a   1.000
_cell.length_b   1.000
_cell.length_c   1.000
_cell.angle_alpha   90.00
_cell.angle_beta   90.00
_cell.angle_gamma   90.00
#
_symmetry.space_group_name_H-M   'P 1'
#
loop_
_entity.id
_entity.type
_entity.pdbx_description
1 polymer ?
#
loop_
_entity_poly.entity_id
_entity_poly.type
_entity_poly.pdbx_seq_one_letter_code
_entity_poly.pdbx_strand_id
1 'polypeptide(L)'
;MRLFTYKYFSINLLTYLSASLLIILAASTPSLALALASNGNYLNHKLEGKSVVITTNLSTITLNAYGEGAIATHYQSFNKQLPASQLPSFAIKEQALNRQFIIKEDKNQLTLTLNKLSAVINKAPFSISYYQKSDNQKDKDQKNKLLIAEQQGFFSG
;
A
#
# COMPACT_ATOMS: atom_id res chain seq x y z
N MET A 1 -2.85 67.59 46.76
CA MET A 1 -2.56 67.48 45.31
C MET A 1 -1.72 66.24 45.05
N ARG A 2 -2.34 65.09 44.73
CA ARG A 2 -1.65 63.89 44.22
C ARG A 2 -2.62 63.15 43.30
N LEU A 3 -2.38 63.20 41.98
CA LEU A 3 -3.06 62.40 40.96
C LEU A 3 -1.98 61.51 40.35
N PHE A 4 -1.98 60.25 40.78
CA PHE A 4 -1.07 59.21 40.31
C PHE A 4 -1.74 58.44 39.15
N THR A 5 -1.02 58.40 38.02
CA THR A 5 -0.87 57.23 37.11
C THR A 5 -2.12 56.41 36.76
N TYR A 6 -2.75 56.76 35.63
CA TYR A 6 -3.70 55.88 34.91
C TYR A 6 -3.22 55.48 33.50
N LYS A 7 -1.96 55.72 33.15
CA LYS A 7 -1.50 55.63 31.75
C LYS A 7 -0.84 54.30 31.34
N TYR A 8 -0.64 53.37 32.27
CA TYR A 8 0.11 52.12 31.98
C TYR A 8 -0.74 50.84 31.99
N PHE A 9 -2.04 50.92 32.27
CA PHE A 9 -2.88 49.73 32.41
C PHE A 9 -3.48 49.24 31.08
N SER A 10 -3.61 50.10 30.07
CA SER A 10 -4.35 49.80 28.84
C SER A 10 -3.52 49.18 27.71
N ILE A 11 -2.20 49.28 27.74
CA ILE A 11 -1.34 48.82 26.63
C ILE A 11 -0.97 47.33 26.79
N ASN A 12 -0.83 46.85 28.03
CA ASN A 12 -0.48 45.46 28.31
C ASN A 12 -1.66 44.48 28.22
N LEU A 13 -2.91 44.95 28.19
CA LEU A 13 -4.07 44.06 28.05
C LEU A 13 -4.39 43.76 26.58
N LEU A 14 -4.13 44.73 25.69
CA LEU A 14 -4.42 44.62 24.26
C LEU A 14 -3.40 43.75 23.50
N THR A 15 -2.15 43.69 23.98
CA THR A 15 -1.09 42.83 23.42
C THR A 15 -1.26 41.35 23.80
N TYR A 16 -1.88 41.04 24.94
CA TYR A 16 -2.17 39.66 25.33
C TYR A 16 -3.37 39.06 24.59
N LEU A 17 -4.36 39.89 24.22
CA LEU A 17 -5.52 39.47 23.43
C LEU A 17 -5.18 39.19 21.95
N SER A 18 -4.22 39.90 21.37
CA SER A 18 -3.77 39.64 19.98
C SER A 18 -2.78 38.47 19.88
N ALA A 19 -1.94 38.24 20.90
CA ALA A 19 -1.02 37.11 20.95
C ALA A 19 -1.73 35.75 21.17
N SER A 20 -2.88 35.74 21.83
CA SER A 20 -3.66 34.52 22.09
C SER A 20 -4.52 34.08 20.89
N LEU A 21 -4.97 35.01 20.05
CA LEU A 21 -5.75 34.68 18.85
C LEU A 21 -4.89 34.02 17.75
N LEU A 22 -3.58 34.28 17.71
CA LEU A 22 -2.67 33.73 16.69
C LEU A 22 -2.14 32.33 17.03
N ILE A 23 -2.23 31.90 18.29
CA ILE A 23 -1.80 30.56 18.74
C ILE A 23 -2.95 29.54 18.61
N ILE A 24 -4.21 29.97 18.67
CA ILE A 24 -5.37 29.06 18.55
C ILE A 24 -5.64 28.67 17.09
N LEU A 25 -5.21 29.47 16.10
CA LEU A 25 -5.42 29.17 14.68
C LEU A 25 -4.43 28.13 14.11
N ALA A 26 -3.38 27.77 14.85
CA ALA A 26 -2.37 26.79 14.41
C ALA A 26 -2.60 25.36 14.92
N ALA A 27 -3.65 25.12 15.72
CA ALA A 27 -3.81 23.86 16.46
C ALA A 27 -5.03 22.99 16.06
N SER A 28 -5.60 23.19 14.87
CA SER A 28 -6.74 22.35 14.41
C SER A 28 -6.74 22.06 12.91
N THR A 29 -5.72 21.36 12.43
CA THR A 29 -5.91 20.42 11.31
C THR A 29 -5.22 19.10 11.60
N PRO A 30 -5.82 18.18 12.38
CA PRO A 30 -5.43 16.79 12.30
C PRO A 30 -5.79 16.27 10.90
N SER A 31 -4.82 16.33 10.00
CA SER A 31 -4.53 15.32 8.97
C SER A 31 -5.75 14.57 8.42
N LEU A 32 -6.52 15.18 7.53
CA LEU A 32 -7.21 14.41 6.47
C LEU A 32 -6.26 14.26 5.29
N ALA A 33 -5.16 13.53 5.49
CA ALA A 33 -4.52 12.83 4.39
C ALA A 33 -5.43 11.65 4.04
N LEU A 34 -6.59 11.95 3.46
CA LEU A 34 -7.43 10.94 2.85
C LEU A 34 -6.59 10.35 1.73
N ALA A 35 -6.20 9.08 1.89
CA ALA A 35 -5.46 8.32 0.89
C ALA A 35 -6.29 8.27 -0.40
N LEU A 36 -6.14 9.29 -1.25
CA LEU A 36 -6.72 9.41 -2.60
C LEU A 36 -5.95 8.59 -3.62
N ALA A 37 -5.19 7.62 -3.16
CA ALA A 37 -4.53 6.71 -4.02
C ALA A 37 -5.47 5.52 -4.22
N SER A 38 -6.26 5.64 -5.28
CA SER A 38 -7.30 4.69 -5.69
C SER A 38 -6.64 3.36 -6.05
N ASN A 39 -6.40 2.51 -5.05
CA ASN A 39 -6.27 1.08 -5.30
C ASN A 39 -7.66 0.57 -5.62
N GLY A 40 -7.76 -0.28 -6.65
CA GLY A 40 -9.04 -0.88 -6.93
C GLY A 40 -9.51 -1.67 -5.71
N ASN A 41 -10.76 -1.48 -5.29
CA ASN A 41 -11.39 -2.30 -4.28
C ASN A 41 -11.36 -3.75 -4.76
N TYR A 42 -10.85 -4.64 -3.92
CA TYR A 42 -10.89 -6.07 -4.17
C TYR A 42 -12.35 -6.52 -4.35
N LEU A 43 -12.63 -7.23 -5.44
CA LEU A 43 -13.96 -7.80 -5.71
C LEU A 43 -13.95 -9.31 -5.52
N ASN A 44 -13.04 -10.00 -6.20
CA ASN A 44 -12.91 -11.45 -6.11
C ASN A 44 -11.53 -11.93 -6.57
N HIS A 45 -11.31 -13.24 -6.45
CA HIS A 45 -10.21 -13.94 -7.09
C HIS A 45 -10.68 -15.28 -7.63
N LYS A 46 -9.93 -15.83 -8.58
CA LYS A 46 -10.12 -17.19 -9.12
C LYS A 46 -8.77 -17.82 -9.46
N LEU A 47 -8.76 -19.15 -9.50
CA LEU A 47 -7.64 -19.93 -10.03
C LEU A 47 -7.90 -20.21 -11.52
N GLU A 48 -6.98 -19.80 -12.39
CA GLU A 48 -6.99 -20.18 -13.80
C GLU A 48 -5.74 -21.02 -14.09
N GLY A 49 -5.93 -22.35 -14.11
CA GLY A 49 -4.81 -23.29 -14.18
C GLY A 49 -3.90 -23.18 -12.96
N LYS A 50 -2.70 -22.63 -13.13
CA LYS A 50 -1.72 -22.41 -12.05
C LYS A 50 -1.60 -20.94 -11.63
N SER A 51 -2.40 -20.07 -12.25
CA SER A 51 -2.37 -18.63 -12.06
C SER A 51 -3.48 -18.21 -11.12
N VAL A 52 -3.23 -17.17 -10.32
CA VAL A 52 -4.27 -16.53 -9.50
C VAL A 52 -4.63 -15.21 -10.17
N VAL A 53 -5.91 -15.08 -10.51
CA VAL A 53 -6.45 -13.86 -11.12
C VAL A 53 -7.30 -13.17 -10.07
N ILE A 54 -6.93 -11.93 -9.75
CA ILE A 54 -7.63 -11.06 -8.81
C ILE A 54 -8.32 -9.96 -9.61
N THR A 55 -9.61 -9.77 -9.36
CA THR A 55 -10.38 -8.68 -9.95
C THR A 55 -10.62 -7.61 -8.91
N THR A 56 -10.24 -6.38 -9.25
CA THR A 56 -10.62 -5.16 -8.52
C THR A 56 -11.61 -4.36 -9.35
N ASN A 57 -12.13 -3.25 -8.83
CA ASN A 57 -12.97 -2.34 -9.62
C ASN A 57 -12.18 -1.48 -10.65
N LEU A 58 -10.85 -1.53 -10.67
CA LEU A 58 -10.02 -0.71 -11.59
C LEU A 58 -9.14 -1.53 -12.53
N SER A 59 -8.84 -2.78 -12.17
CA SER A 59 -7.91 -3.63 -12.88
C SER A 59 -8.13 -5.11 -12.60
N THR A 60 -7.65 -5.93 -13.53
CA THR A 60 -7.36 -7.34 -13.30
C THR A 60 -5.88 -7.50 -12.99
N ILE A 61 -5.56 -8.30 -11.96
CA ILE A 61 -4.20 -8.60 -11.54
C ILE A 61 -3.98 -10.11 -11.68
N THR A 62 -2.99 -10.52 -12.44
CA THR A 62 -2.64 -11.93 -12.62
C THR A 62 -1.31 -12.23 -11.97
N LEU A 63 -1.29 -13.20 -11.05
CA LEU A 63 -0.09 -13.68 -10.38
C LEU A 63 0.29 -15.07 -10.90
N ASN A 64 1.54 -15.21 -11.31
CA ASN A 64 2.15 -16.47 -11.79
C ASN A 64 3.38 -16.80 -10.94
N ALA A 65 3.52 -18.07 -10.56
CA ALA A 65 4.71 -18.57 -9.89
C ALA A 65 5.64 -19.27 -10.88
N TYR A 66 6.92 -18.95 -10.85
CA TYR A 66 7.96 -19.56 -11.66
C TYR A 66 9.09 -20.14 -10.79
N GLY A 67 9.50 -21.37 -11.09
CA GLY A 67 10.56 -22.05 -10.34
C GLY A 67 10.25 -22.14 -8.84
N GLU A 68 11.28 -22.04 -7.99
CA GLU A 68 11.14 -22.21 -6.53
C GLU A 68 11.06 -20.89 -5.75
N GLY A 69 11.07 -19.73 -6.43
CA GLY A 69 11.24 -18.45 -5.74
C GLY A 69 10.96 -17.20 -6.56
N ALA A 70 10.18 -17.28 -7.64
CA ALA A 70 9.79 -16.11 -8.42
C ALA A 70 8.27 -16.01 -8.56
N ILE A 71 7.74 -14.80 -8.39
CA ILE A 71 6.35 -14.45 -8.64
C ILE A 71 6.34 -13.32 -9.65
N ALA A 72 5.61 -13.48 -10.75
CA ALA A 72 5.30 -12.41 -11.68
C ALA A 72 3.88 -11.91 -11.42
N THR A 73 3.76 -10.59 -11.29
CA THR A 73 2.48 -9.91 -11.08
C THR A 73 2.22 -8.98 -12.26
N HIS A 74 1.14 -9.24 -13.00
CA HIS A 74 0.75 -8.45 -14.16
C HIS A 74 -0.53 -7.68 -13.86
N TYR A 75 -0.45 -6.35 -13.92
CA TYR A 75 -1.57 -5.44 -13.77
C TYR A 75 -2.14 -5.01 -15.12
N GLN A 76 -3.44 -5.23 -15.33
CA GLN A 76 -4.16 -4.77 -16.51
C GLN A 76 -5.30 -3.84 -16.10
N SER A 77 -5.12 -2.53 -16.31
CA SER A 77 -6.15 -1.53 -16.00
C SER A 77 -7.28 -1.55 -17.02
N PHE A 78 -8.52 -1.36 -16.55
CA PHE A 78 -9.69 -1.25 -17.42
C PHE A 78 -9.74 0.06 -18.23
N ASN A 79 -9.11 1.12 -17.72
CA ASN A 79 -9.22 2.48 -18.29
C ASN A 79 -8.04 2.88 -19.18
N LYS A 80 -6.95 2.11 -19.19
CA LYS A 80 -5.76 2.41 -20.02
C LYS A 80 -5.37 1.18 -20.84
N GLN A 81 -5.72 1.20 -22.12
CA GLN A 81 -5.10 0.33 -23.11
C GLN A 81 -3.74 0.92 -23.47
N LEU A 82 -2.70 0.50 -22.76
CA LEU A 82 -1.33 0.77 -23.20
C LEU A 82 -1.05 -0.16 -24.40
N PRO A 83 -0.50 0.35 -25.52
CA PRO A 83 -0.17 -0.49 -26.67
C PRO A 83 0.81 -1.63 -26.31
N ALA A 84 1.61 -1.45 -25.26
CA ALA A 84 2.54 -2.46 -24.74
C ALA A 84 1.91 -3.48 -23.75
N SER A 85 0.65 -3.33 -23.36
CA SER A 85 -0.02 -4.23 -22.38
C SER A 85 -0.15 -5.69 -22.86
N GLN A 86 0.10 -5.93 -24.15
CA GLN A 86 0.00 -7.24 -24.79
C GLN A 86 1.37 -7.85 -25.11
N LEU A 87 2.48 -7.14 -24.85
CA LEU A 87 3.81 -7.68 -25.15
C LEU A 87 4.18 -8.79 -24.15
N PRO A 88 4.78 -9.89 -24.62
CA PRO A 88 5.32 -10.90 -23.73
C PRO A 88 6.43 -10.31 -22.85
N SER A 89 6.63 -10.91 -21.68
CA SER A 89 7.73 -10.48 -20.81
C SER A 89 9.07 -10.82 -21.44
N PHE A 90 9.94 -9.82 -21.58
CA PHE A 90 11.35 -10.02 -21.95
C PHE A 90 12.21 -10.53 -20.78
N ALA A 91 11.72 -10.41 -19.55
CA ALA A 91 12.44 -10.82 -18.34
C ALA A 91 12.21 -12.28 -17.97
N ILE A 92 11.12 -12.88 -18.44
CA ILE A 92 10.77 -14.28 -18.19
C ILE A 92 11.23 -15.11 -19.38
N LYS A 93 12.00 -16.17 -19.12
CA LYS A 93 12.39 -17.13 -20.17
C LYS A 93 11.12 -17.73 -20.81
N GLU A 94 11.10 -17.80 -22.13
CA GLU A 94 9.93 -18.18 -22.97
C GLU A 94 9.24 -19.51 -22.58
N GLN A 95 9.94 -20.40 -21.88
CA GLN A 95 9.43 -21.69 -21.40
C GLN A 95 9.62 -21.89 -19.89
N ALA A 96 9.59 -20.81 -19.11
CA ALA A 96 9.68 -20.90 -17.66
C ALA A 96 8.51 -21.75 -17.10
N LEU A 97 8.83 -22.75 -16.30
CA LEU A 97 7.84 -23.68 -15.76
C LEU A 97 6.99 -23.00 -14.68
N ASN A 98 5.69 -22.91 -14.93
CA ASN A 98 4.73 -22.44 -13.94
C ASN A 98 4.57 -23.46 -12.79
N ARG A 99 4.57 -22.92 -11.57
CA ARG A 99 4.24 -23.62 -10.33
C ARG A 99 2.87 -23.20 -9.83
N GLN A 100 2.28 -24.04 -9.00
CA GLN A 100 1.01 -23.75 -8.33
C GLN A 100 1.28 -23.08 -6.99
N PHE A 101 0.45 -22.09 -6.65
CA PHE A 101 0.45 -21.48 -5.33
C PHE A 101 -0.26 -22.36 -4.32
N ILE A 102 0.24 -22.34 -3.08
CA ILE A 102 -0.56 -22.70 -1.92
C ILE A 102 -1.36 -21.45 -1.54
N ILE A 103 -2.68 -21.55 -1.56
CA ILE A 103 -3.58 -20.42 -1.34
C ILE A 103 -4.20 -20.56 0.04
N LYS A 104 -4.07 -19.50 0.85
CA LYS A 104 -4.82 -19.36 2.09
C LYS A 104 -5.65 -18.09 2.02
N GLU A 105 -6.95 -18.23 2.21
CA GLU A 105 -7.87 -17.10 2.25
C GLU A 105 -8.37 -16.85 3.67
N ASP A 106 -8.31 -15.58 4.07
CA ASP A 106 -8.93 -15.05 5.27
C ASP A 106 -9.92 -13.93 4.87
N LYS A 107 -10.72 -13.46 5.84
CA LYS A 107 -11.73 -12.41 5.59
C LYS A 107 -11.13 -11.13 4.96
N ASN A 108 -9.95 -10.74 5.41
CA ASN A 108 -9.31 -9.48 5.01
C ASN A 108 -8.11 -9.67 4.09
N GLN A 109 -7.64 -10.91 3.91
CA GLN A 109 -6.37 -11.20 3.25
C GLN A 109 -6.44 -12.45 2.38
N LEU A 110 -5.66 -12.47 1.32
CA LEU A 110 -5.38 -13.65 0.50
C LEU A 110 -3.87 -13.84 0.49
N THR A 111 -3.38 -15.00 0.92
CA THR A 111 -1.96 -15.33 0.96
C THR A 111 -1.66 -16.38 -0.09
N LEU A 112 -0.72 -16.07 -0.98
CA LEU A 112 -0.22 -16.97 -2.01
C LEU A 112 1.22 -17.35 -1.68
N THR A 113 1.47 -18.62 -1.40
CA THR A 113 2.78 -19.10 -1.00
C THR A 113 3.41 -19.98 -2.09
N LEU A 114 4.67 -19.70 -2.41
CA LEU A 114 5.55 -20.47 -3.27
C LEU A 114 6.85 -20.75 -2.52
N ASN A 115 6.95 -21.94 -1.91
CA ASN A 115 8.13 -22.38 -1.16
C ASN A 115 8.60 -21.33 -0.13
N LYS A 116 9.68 -20.59 -0.41
CA LYS A 116 10.24 -19.55 0.47
C LYS A 116 9.75 -18.13 0.18
N LEU A 117 8.85 -17.94 -0.79
CA LEU A 117 8.30 -16.66 -1.18
C LEU A 117 6.79 -16.64 -0.94
N SER A 118 6.24 -15.52 -0.49
CA SER A 118 4.79 -15.36 -0.33
C SER A 118 4.34 -13.97 -0.76
N ALA A 119 3.23 -13.91 -1.50
CA ALA A 119 2.48 -12.68 -1.76
C ALA A 119 1.30 -12.61 -0.79
N VAL A 120 1.24 -11.55 0.01
CA VAL A 120 0.14 -11.26 0.93
C VAL A 120 -0.66 -10.12 0.33
N ILE A 121 -1.90 -10.42 -0.04
CA ILE A 121 -2.84 -9.48 -0.62
C ILE A 121 -3.80 -9.03 0.47
N ASN A 122 -3.77 -7.75 0.83
CA ASN A 122 -4.83 -7.16 1.65
C ASN A 122 -6.01 -6.83 0.73
N LYS A 123 -7.24 -7.13 1.16
CA LYS A 123 -8.45 -6.85 0.37
C LYS A 123 -8.90 -5.39 0.49
N ALA A 124 -8.69 -4.76 1.66
CA ALA A 124 -9.08 -3.37 1.94
C ALA A 124 -8.15 -2.69 2.96
N PRO A 125 -7.43 -1.61 2.60
CA PRO A 125 -7.21 -1.15 1.22
C PRO A 125 -6.48 -2.24 0.42
N PHE A 126 -6.81 -2.37 -0.86
CA PHE A 126 -6.16 -3.37 -1.71
C PHE A 126 -4.65 -3.08 -1.78
N SER A 127 -3.82 -4.07 -1.49
CA SER A 127 -2.35 -3.96 -1.62
C SER A 127 -1.74 -5.35 -1.70
N ILE A 128 -0.59 -5.47 -2.36
CA ILE A 128 0.19 -6.71 -2.40
C ILE A 128 1.55 -6.47 -1.75
N SER A 129 1.95 -7.36 -0.86
CA SER A 129 3.25 -7.35 -0.20
C SER A 129 3.93 -8.71 -0.36
N TYR A 130 5.22 -8.72 -0.67
CA TYR A 130 6.01 -9.91 -0.92
C TYR A 130 7.00 -10.16 0.22
N TYR A 131 7.00 -11.38 0.73
CA TYR A 131 7.81 -11.78 1.88
C TYR A 131 8.68 -12.99 1.55
N GLN A 132 9.92 -12.95 2.00
CA GLN A 132 10.81 -14.10 2.01
C GLN A 132 10.70 -14.80 3.37
N LYS A 133 10.42 -16.10 3.32
CA LYS A 133 10.47 -17.00 4.45
C LYS A 133 11.94 -17.32 4.77
N SER A 134 12.33 -17.16 6.03
CA SER A 134 13.67 -17.52 6.49
C SER A 134 13.78 -19.05 6.63
N ASP A 135 14.86 -19.64 6.13
CA ASP A 135 15.15 -21.08 6.28
C ASP A 135 15.45 -21.47 7.73
N ASN A 136 15.83 -20.49 8.55
CA ASN A 136 16.20 -20.70 9.95
C ASN A 136 14.96 -20.63 10.85
N GLN A 137 14.02 -21.53 10.59
CA GLN A 137 12.78 -21.69 11.35
C GLN A 137 13.01 -22.51 12.64
N LYS A 138 14.18 -22.34 13.27
CA LYS A 138 14.50 -22.92 14.59
C LYS A 138 14.18 -21.97 15.74
N ASP A 139 14.17 -20.67 15.47
CA ASP A 139 13.72 -19.65 16.43
C ASP A 139 12.28 -19.28 16.11
N LYS A 140 11.36 -19.56 17.05
CA LYS A 140 9.92 -19.23 16.94
C LYS A 140 9.64 -17.73 16.74
N ASP A 141 10.65 -16.88 16.91
CA ASP A 141 10.54 -15.42 16.86
C ASP A 141 11.05 -14.79 15.55
N GLN A 142 11.55 -15.59 14.60
CA GLN A 142 12.02 -15.07 13.30
C GLN A 142 10.83 -14.73 12.39
N LYS A 143 10.52 -13.44 12.27
CA LYS A 143 9.50 -12.89 11.35
C LYS A 143 9.95 -13.04 9.89
N ASN A 144 9.02 -13.34 8.99
CA ASN A 144 9.26 -13.30 7.54
C ASN A 144 9.80 -11.93 7.12
N LYS A 145 10.84 -11.91 6.29
CA LYS A 145 11.46 -10.67 5.81
C LYS A 145 10.59 -10.08 4.71
N LEU A 146 10.06 -8.88 4.93
CA LEU A 146 9.42 -8.10 3.87
C LEU A 146 10.46 -7.78 2.80
N LEU A 147 10.19 -8.19 1.56
CA LEU A 147 11.03 -7.85 0.41
C LEU A 147 10.57 -6.54 -0.21
N ILE A 148 9.29 -6.51 -0.59
CA ILE A 148 8.66 -5.40 -1.28
C ILE A 148 7.24 -5.31 -0.73
N ALA A 149 6.85 -4.16 -0.20
CA ALA A 149 5.46 -3.79 -0.10
C ALA A 149 5.18 -2.83 -1.25
N GLU A 150 4.19 -3.12 -2.09
CA GLU A 150 3.82 -2.19 -3.15
C GLU A 150 3.32 -0.88 -2.52
N GLN A 151 4.21 0.12 -2.45
CA GLN A 151 3.87 1.49 -2.10
C GLN A 151 3.51 2.23 -3.39
N GLN A 152 2.40 2.95 -3.38
CA GLN A 152 1.89 3.67 -4.54
C GLN A 152 2.88 4.77 -4.95
N GLY A 153 3.41 4.65 -6.17
CA GLY A 153 4.30 5.66 -6.74
C GLY A 153 4.60 5.36 -8.21
N PHE A 154 3.85 6.01 -9.10
CA PHE A 154 4.25 6.39 -10.46
C PHE A 154 4.84 5.30 -11.38
N PHE A 155 3.97 4.53 -12.03
CA PHE A 155 4.15 4.23 -13.45
C PHE A 155 3.20 5.11 -14.26
N SER A 156 3.45 6.43 -14.29
CA SER A 156 2.94 7.26 -15.38
C SER A 156 3.92 7.14 -16.55
N GLY A 157 3.80 6.04 -17.31
CA GLY A 157 4.18 6.10 -18.71
C GLY A 157 3.24 7.03 -19.47
#